data_AF-A0A0F2NJA4-F1
#
_entry.id   AF-A0A0F2NJA4-F1
#
_cell.length_a   1.000
_cell.length_b   1.000
_cell.length_c   1.000
_cell.angle_alpha   90.00
_cell.angle_beta   90.00
_cell.angle_gamma   90.00
#
_symmetry.space_group_name_H-M   'P 1'
#
loop_
_entity.id
_entity.type
_entity.pdbx_description
1 polymer ?
#
loop_
_entity_poly.entity_id
_entity_poly.type
_entity_poly.pdbx_seq_one_letter_code
_entity_poly.pdbx_strand_id
1 'polypeptide(L)' 'MKMLFYPLMAVVFGLSGCASHSGKPSVVIMQHPETMDFVNCKVDEWATAASYAENEKCVEELKKQGYIVWGER' A
#
# COMPACT_ATOMS: atom_id res chain seq x y z
N MET A 1 -37.90 -31.72 -7.94
CA MET A 1 -37.81 -30.64 -8.96
C MET A 1 -37.41 -29.37 -8.23
N LYS A 2 -36.14 -28.92 -8.26
CA LYS A 2 -35.38 -28.32 -9.37
C LYS A 2 -35.70 -26.83 -9.54
N MET A 3 -34.86 -25.98 -8.96
CA MET A 3 -34.34 -24.68 -9.45
C MET A 3 -33.31 -24.21 -8.39
N LEU A 4 -31.99 -24.37 -8.54
CA LEU A 4 -31.01 -23.73 -9.45
C LEU A 4 -30.77 -22.22 -9.18
N PHE A 5 -29.46 -21.87 -9.20
CA PHE A 5 -28.79 -20.57 -9.32
C PHE A 5 -28.45 -19.81 -8.02
N TYR A 6 -27.21 -19.90 -7.52
CA TYR A 6 -26.00 -19.10 -7.85
C TYR A 6 -25.82 -17.93 -6.84
N PRO A 7 -24.58 -17.46 -6.58
CA PRO A 7 -23.91 -17.48 -5.29
C PRO A 7 -23.37 -16.07 -4.97
N LEU A 8 -22.47 -15.95 -3.99
CA LEU A 8 -21.29 -15.08 -4.15
C LEU A 8 -21.52 -13.59 -4.50
N MET A 9 -22.25 -12.78 -3.71
CA MET A 9 -22.33 -11.34 -4.03
C MET A 9 -22.64 -10.42 -2.83
N ALA A 10 -21.89 -10.53 -1.73
CA ALA A 10 -22.07 -9.59 -0.61
C ALA A 10 -20.79 -9.25 0.18
N VAL A 11 -19.62 -9.25 -0.47
CA VAL A 11 -18.39 -8.72 0.15
C VAL A 11 -17.66 -7.80 -0.83
N VAL A 12 -18.33 -6.72 -1.26
CA VAL A 12 -17.74 -5.66 -2.10
C VAL A 12 -18.02 -4.26 -1.51
N PHE A 13 -18.04 -4.14 -0.18
CA PHE A 13 -18.25 -2.85 0.51
C PHE A 13 -17.18 -2.59 1.56
N GLY A 14 -15.90 -2.71 1.20
CA GLY A 14 -14.81 -2.59 2.16
C GLY A 14 -13.67 -1.64 1.82
N LEU A 15 -13.63 -0.96 0.67
CA LEU A 15 -12.42 -0.22 0.25
C LEU A 15 -12.67 1.16 -0.36
N SER A 16 -13.78 1.83 -0.02
CA SER A 16 -13.89 3.28 -0.24
C SER A 16 -13.36 4.04 0.99
N GLY A 17 -12.13 3.71 1.40
CA GLY A 17 -11.35 4.56 2.29
C GLY A 17 -10.64 5.61 1.44
N CYS A 18 -11.36 6.64 1.00
CA CYS A 18 -10.72 7.87 0.51
C CYS A 18 -10.09 8.58 1.72
N ALA A 19 -8.96 8.05 2.19
CA ALA A 19 -8.12 8.73 3.16
C ALA A 19 -7.69 10.05 2.52
N SER A 20 -8.00 11.17 3.19
CA SER A 20 -7.43 12.46 2.83
C SER A 20 -5.91 12.34 2.83
N HIS A 21 -5.29 12.52 1.66
CA HIS A 21 -3.85 12.36 1.45
C HIS A 21 -3.02 13.51 2.03
N SER A 22 -3.68 14.53 2.59
CA SER A 22 -3.10 15.77 3.12
C SER A 22 -2.11 15.58 4.29
N GLY A 23 -1.90 14.36 4.79
CA GLY A 23 -0.93 14.07 5.85
C GLY A 23 -0.14 12.78 5.65
N LYS A 24 -0.21 12.16 4.45
CA LYS A 24 0.56 10.95 4.16
C LYS A 24 1.98 11.33 3.72
N PRO A 25 3.02 10.62 4.21
CA PRO A 25 4.39 10.89 3.79
C PRO A 25 4.53 10.69 2.29
N SER A 26 5.22 11.61 1.65
CA SER A 26 5.55 11.57 0.23
C SER A 26 6.65 10.55 -0.05
N VAL A 27 7.48 10.23 0.95
CA VAL A 27 8.54 9.25 0.86
C VAL A 27 8.64 8.45 2.16
N VAL A 28 8.66 7.13 2.02
CA VAL A 28 8.97 6.19 3.09
C VAL A 28 10.33 5.57 2.78
N ILE A 29 11.26 5.70 3.73
CA ILE A 29 12.62 5.17 3.65
C ILE A 29 12.63 3.81 4.34
N MET A 30 12.94 2.79 3.57
CA MET A 30 13.05 1.40 4.02
C MET A 30 14.53 1.03 4.20
N GLN A 31 14.85 0.29 5.26
CA GLN A 31 16.20 -0.22 5.53
C GLN A 31 16.19 -1.73 5.71
N HIS A 32 17.10 -2.46 5.06
CA HIS A 32 17.33 -3.87 5.37
C HIS A 32 18.32 -3.99 6.55
N PRO A 33 17.95 -4.63 7.67
CA PRO A 33 18.76 -4.60 8.89
C PRO A 33 20.06 -5.41 8.76
N GLU A 34 20.09 -6.44 7.92
CA GLU A 34 21.27 -7.30 7.77
C GLU A 34 22.30 -6.76 6.78
N THR A 35 21.86 -6.17 5.67
CA THR A 35 22.73 -5.66 4.60
C THR A 35 22.99 -4.16 4.73
N MET A 36 22.21 -3.46 5.57
CA MET A 36 22.21 -2.01 5.72
C MET A 36 21.79 -1.27 4.42
N ASP A 37 21.09 -1.94 3.51
CA ASP A 37 20.60 -1.34 2.27
C ASP A 37 19.41 -0.41 2.53
N PHE A 38 19.35 0.70 1.79
CA PHE A 38 18.26 1.67 1.87
C PHE A 38 17.49 1.75 0.55
N VAL A 39 16.16 1.68 0.63
CA VAL A 39 15.26 1.80 -0.52
C VAL A 39 14.17 2.82 -0.19
N ASN A 40 13.86 3.68 -1.14
CA ASN A 40 12.86 4.74 -0.95
C ASN A 40 11.59 4.40 -1.73
N CYS A 41 10.49 4.20 -1.02
CA CYS A 41 9.16 4.22 -1.62
C CYS A 41 8.73 5.69 -1.75
N LYS A 42 8.59 6.20 -2.97
CA LYS A 42 8.19 7.60 -3.23
C LYS A 42 6.81 7.66 -3.86
N VAL A 43 6.05 8.67 -3.47
CA VAL A 43 4.85 9.11 -4.17
C VAL A 43 5.30 9.92 -5.39
N ASP A 44 4.62 9.77 -6.51
CA ASP A 44 4.93 10.52 -7.73
C ASP A 44 4.67 12.03 -7.56
N GLU A 45 5.19 12.84 -8.49
CA GLU A 45 5.03 14.30 -8.46
C GLU A 45 3.57 14.76 -8.47
N TRP A 46 2.66 13.89 -8.93
CA TRP A 46 1.25 14.17 -9.07
C TRP A 46 0.47 13.90 -7.78
N ALA A 47 1.10 13.25 -6.79
CA ALA A 47 0.55 12.96 -5.46
C ALA A 47 -0.92 12.51 -5.51
N THR A 48 -1.23 11.66 -6.49
CA THR A 48 -2.58 11.15 -6.70
C THR A 48 -2.90 10.06 -5.69
N ALA A 49 -4.19 9.80 -5.45
CA ALA A 49 -4.60 8.69 -4.60
C ALA A 49 -4.01 7.33 -5.06
N ALA A 50 -3.83 7.17 -6.37
CA ALA A 50 -3.20 5.98 -6.94
C ALA A 50 -1.72 5.88 -6.56
N SER A 51 -0.97 6.97 -6.58
CA SER A 51 0.47 6.94 -6.27
C SER A 51 0.75 6.78 -4.78
N TYR A 52 -0.13 7.25 -3.90
CA TYR A 52 -0.09 6.87 -2.49
C TYR A 52 -0.40 5.40 -2.27
N ALA A 53 -1.35 4.82 -3.02
CA ALA A 53 -1.63 3.38 -2.94
C ALA A 53 -0.45 2.55 -3.49
N GLU A 54 0.25 3.02 -4.52
CA GLU A 54 1.49 2.41 -5.01
C GLU A 54 2.63 2.53 -4.00
N ASN A 55 2.74 3.66 -3.31
CA ASN A 55 3.69 3.85 -2.22
C ASN A 55 3.47 2.83 -1.09
N GLU A 56 2.23 2.65 -0.65
CA GLU A 56 1.86 1.65 0.35
C GLU A 56 2.20 0.22 -0.13
N LYS A 57 1.93 -0.10 -1.40
CA LYS A 57 2.33 -1.40 -1.97
C LYS A 57 3.84 -1.62 -1.93
N CYS A 58 4.64 -0.63 -2.31
CA CYS A 58 6.10 -0.69 -2.23
C CYS A 58 6.59 -0.99 -0.81
N VAL A 59 6.02 -0.31 0.19
CA VAL A 59 6.37 -0.52 1.60
C VAL A 59 6.02 -1.95 2.04
N GLU A 60 4.84 -2.43 1.71
CA GLU A 60 4.39 -3.79 2.07
C GLU A 60 5.20 -4.89 1.37
N GLU A 61 5.61 -4.69 0.13
CA GLU A 61 6.48 -5.63 -0.59
C GLU A 61 7.88 -5.69 0.03
N LEU A 62 8.47 -4.54 0.36
CA LEU A 62 9.78 -4.49 0.99
C LEU A 62 9.77 -5.06 2.40
N LYS A 63 8.70 -4.86 3.18
CA LYS A 63 8.52 -5.53 4.47
C LYS A 63 8.55 -7.05 4.35
N LYS A 64 7.92 -7.63 3.32
CA LYS A 64 7.96 -9.08 3.06
C LYS A 64 9.37 -9.56 2.68
N GLN A 65 10.20 -8.68 2.14
CA GLN A 65 11.60 -8.96 1.82
C GLN A 65 12.55 -8.75 3.01
N GLY A 66 12.04 -8.39 4.19
CA GLY A 66 12.84 -8.21 5.40
C GLY A 66 13.28 -6.76 5.68
N TYR A 67 12.83 -5.79 4.88
CA TYR A 67 13.08 -4.38 5.14
C TYR A 67 12.17 -3.83 6.25
N ILE A 68 12.67 -2.86 7.00
CA ILE A 68 11.93 -2.12 8.03
C ILE A 68 11.81 -0.65 7.66
N VAL A 69 10.76 0.02 8.14
CA VAL A 69 10.63 1.47 7.98
C VAL A 69 11.67 2.14 8.86
N TRP A 70 12.53 2.95 8.24
CA TRP A 70 13.58 3.72 8.92
C TRP A 70 13.16 5.18 9.14
N GLY A 71 12.40 5.75 8.20
CA GLY A 71 11.90 7.12 8.33
C GLY A 71 10.84 7.48 7.28
N GLU A 72 10.10 8.53 7.55
CA GLU A 72 8.98 9.02 6.72
C GLU A 72 9.11 10.54 6.55
N ARG A 73 8.83 11.05 5.34
CA ARG A 73 8.94 12.48 5.01
C ARG A 73 7.92 12.94 3.97
#